data_AF-A0AAV5FLR5-F1
#
_entry.id   AF-A0AAV5FLR5-F1
#
_cell.length_a   1.000
_cell.length_b   1.000
_cell.length_c   1.000
_cell.angle_alpha   90.00
_cell.angle_beta   90.00
_cell.angle_gamma   90.00
#
_symmetry.space_group_name_H-M   'P 1'
#
loop_
_entity.id
_entity.type
_entity.pdbx_description
1 polymer ?
#
loop_
_entity_poly.entity_id
_entity_poly.type
_entity_poly.pdbx_seq_one_letter_code
_entity_poly.pdbx_strand_id
1 'polypeptide(L)'
;MTPTDDEIDGIKAYIPRLRIARWPKGFKSVPIEKYDGQTNPQEWLELYSTAIRSAGGDSYVMANYLLVCLDPVVRIWLTSLLEESITSWGDLTGTS
;
A
#
# COMPACT_ATOMS: atom_id res chain seq x y z
N MET A 1 -13.45 -22.53 -8.39
CA MET A 1 -14.01 -21.27 -8.91
C MET A 1 -12.86 -20.28 -8.92
N THR A 2 -12.38 -19.89 -10.10
CA THR A 2 -11.40 -18.81 -10.24
C THR A 2 -12.14 -17.50 -10.01
N PRO A 3 -11.66 -16.59 -9.14
CA PRO A 3 -12.24 -15.26 -9.03
C PRO A 3 -12.24 -14.62 -10.42
N THR A 4 -13.36 -14.02 -10.83
CA THR A 4 -13.42 -13.23 -12.07
C THR A 4 -12.54 -12.00 -11.93
N ASP A 5 -11.99 -11.47 -13.02
CA ASP A 5 -11.09 -10.30 -12.99
C ASP A 5 -11.70 -9.08 -12.28
N ASP A 6 -13.04 -9.00 -12.22
CA ASP A 6 -13.82 -8.00 -11.50
C ASP A 6 -13.81 -8.15 -9.96
N GLU A 7 -13.46 -9.31 -9.39
CA GLU A 7 -13.34 -9.53 -7.94
C GLU A 7 -11.97 -9.11 -7.38
N ILE A 8 -10.99 -8.82 -8.25
CA ILE A 8 -9.69 -8.25 -7.86
C ILE A 8 -9.72 -6.73 -8.06
N ASP A 9 -10.72 -6.08 -7.46
CA ASP A 9 -10.93 -4.62 -7.45
C ASP A 9 -9.91 -3.93 -6.51
N GLY A 10 -8.63 -4.13 -6.81
CA GLY A 10 -7.49 -3.55 -6.10
C GLY A 10 -6.82 -2.46 -6.93
N ILE A 11 -5.75 -1.86 -6.41
CA ILE A 11 -4.99 -0.83 -7.12
C ILE A 11 -4.49 -1.40 -8.45
N LYS A 12 -4.98 -0.87 -9.57
CA LYS A 12 -4.60 -1.33 -10.90
C LYS A 12 -3.10 -1.24 -11.15
N ALA A 13 -2.44 -0.23 -10.59
CA ALA A 13 -1.00 -0.07 -10.63
C ALA A 13 -0.23 -1.23 -9.97
N TYR A 14 -0.84 -1.97 -9.04
CA TYR A 14 -0.22 -3.14 -8.44
C TYR A 14 -0.43 -4.36 -9.32
N ILE A 15 0.59 -5.22 -9.45
CA ILE A 15 0.40 -6.56 -10.02
C ILE A 15 -0.65 -7.34 -9.20
N PRO A 16 -1.41 -8.27 -9.80
CA PRO A 16 -2.46 -9.02 -9.10
C PRO A 16 -1.98 -9.67 -7.80
N ARG A 17 -0.75 -10.22 -7.79
CA ARG A 17 -0.16 -10.85 -6.60
C ARG A 17 0.00 -9.88 -5.43
N LEU A 18 0.37 -8.62 -5.71
CA LEU A 18 0.60 -7.62 -4.66
C LEU A 18 -0.72 -7.17 -4.02
N ARG A 19 -1.86 -7.33 -4.70
CA ARG A 19 -3.21 -7.01 -4.18
C ARG A 19 -3.72 -8.02 -3.12
N ILE A 20 -3.09 -9.18 -2.99
CA ILE A 20 -3.56 -10.29 -2.14
C ILE A 20 -2.95 -10.19 -0.73
N ALA A 21 -3.23 -9.10 -0.01
CA ALA A 21 -2.78 -8.94 1.37
C ALA A 21 -3.48 -9.94 2.31
N ARG A 22 -2.68 -10.71 3.07
CA ARG A 22 -3.18 -11.54 4.17
C ARG A 22 -3.17 -10.73 5.46
N TRP A 23 -4.30 -10.12 5.79
CA TRP A 23 -4.43 -9.28 6.98
C TRP A 23 -4.15 -10.07 8.27
N PRO A 24 -3.25 -9.58 9.14
CA PRO A 24 -2.97 -10.21 10.43
C PRO A 24 -4.23 -10.31 11.30
N LYS A 25 -4.37 -11.38 12.08
CA LYS A 25 -5.51 -11.53 12.98
C LYS A 25 -5.50 -10.40 14.01
N GLY A 26 -6.59 -9.63 14.06
CA GLY A 26 -6.70 -8.50 14.98
C GLY A 26 -5.94 -7.26 14.54
N PHE A 27 -5.55 -7.17 13.25
CA PHE A 27 -4.98 -5.94 12.69
C PHE A 27 -5.92 -4.76 12.94
N LYS A 28 -5.39 -3.71 13.57
CA LYS A 28 -6.10 -2.46 13.85
C LYS A 28 -5.50 -1.35 13.02
N SER A 29 -6.28 -0.31 12.78
CA SER A 29 -5.75 0.89 12.14
C SER A 29 -4.59 1.44 12.96
N VAL A 30 -3.46 1.64 12.31
CA VAL A 30 -2.28 2.25 12.91
C VAL A 30 -2.52 3.76 12.99
N PRO A 31 -2.24 4.41 14.14
CA PRO A 31 -2.41 5.86 14.30
C PRO A 31 -1.26 6.61 13.62
N ILE A 32 -1.23 6.57 12.29
CA ILE A 32 -0.30 7.32 11.45
C ILE A 32 -1.06 8.40 10.72
N GLU A 33 -0.47 9.61 10.69
CA GLU A 33 -1.00 10.71 9.90
C GLU A 33 -0.96 10.37 8.42
N LYS A 34 -1.97 10.81 7.68
CA LYS A 34 -2.02 10.57 6.24
C LYS A 34 -0.89 11.33 5.56
N TYR A 35 -0.27 10.70 4.57
CA TYR A 35 0.70 11.36 3.72
C TYR A 35 0.00 12.38 2.83
N ASP A 36 0.39 13.64 2.98
CA ASP A 36 -0.21 14.79 2.30
C ASP A 36 0.56 15.25 1.05
N GLY A 37 1.71 14.61 0.76
CA GLY A 37 2.59 15.00 -0.34
C GLY A 37 3.54 16.16 -0.01
N GLN A 38 3.50 16.70 1.20
CA GLN A 38 4.37 17.79 1.65
C GLN A 38 5.39 17.32 2.69
N THR A 39 5.00 16.35 3.51
CA THR A 39 5.90 15.68 4.46
C THR A 39 7.06 15.00 3.72
N ASN A 40 8.23 14.85 4.36
CA ASN A 40 9.33 14.10 3.75
C ASN A 40 8.87 12.65 3.43
N PRO A 41 8.88 12.22 2.15
CA PRO A 41 8.35 10.91 1.77
C PRO A 41 9.12 9.75 2.42
N GLN A 42 10.44 9.88 2.56
CA GLN A 42 11.28 8.83 3.13
C GLN A 42 10.99 8.65 4.62
N GLU A 43 10.98 9.76 5.38
CA GLU A 43 10.70 9.74 6.81
C GLU A 43 9.30 9.18 7.09
N TRP A 44 8.30 9.62 6.31
CA TRP A 44 6.94 9.13 6.44
C TRP A 44 6.84 7.62 6.12
N LEU A 45 7.48 7.16 5.04
CA LEU A 45 7.48 5.74 4.65
C LEU A 45 8.21 4.84 5.66
N GLU A 46 9.27 5.34 6.32
CA GLU A 46 9.98 4.62 7.38
C GLU A 46 9.10 4.42 8.62
N LEU A 47 8.41 5.48 9.07
CA LEU A 47 7.44 5.42 10.17
C LEU A 47 6.27 4.48 9.83
N TYR A 48 5.71 4.64 8.64
CA TYR A 48 4.68 3.77 8.08
C TYR A 48 5.08 2.30 8.11
N SER A 49 6.23 1.97 7.51
CA SER A 49 6.71 0.59 7.41
C SER A 49 6.94 -0.01 8.79
N THR A 50 7.49 0.77 9.73
CA THR A 50 7.73 0.34 11.11
C THR A 50 6.43 -0.01 11.80
N ALA A 51 5.44 0.88 11.74
CA ALA A 51 4.20 0.70 12.46
C ALA A 51 3.34 -0.45 11.90
N ILE A 52 3.34 -0.66 10.59
CA ILE A 52 2.69 -1.82 9.96
C ILE A 52 3.37 -3.13 10.38
N ARG A 53 4.72 -3.17 10.43
CA ARG A 53 5.44 -4.34 10.95
C ARG A 53 5.11 -4.60 12.41
N SER A 54 5.03 -3.57 13.24
CA SER A 54 4.62 -3.69 14.65
C SER A 54 3.19 -4.23 14.80
N ALA A 55 2.30 -3.95 13.85
CA ALA A 55 0.96 -4.53 13.78
C ALA A 55 0.94 -5.94 13.17
N GLY A 56 2.10 -6.54 12.88
CA GLY A 56 2.24 -7.88 12.31
C GLY A 56 2.08 -7.95 10.79
N GLY A 57 2.03 -6.80 10.11
CA GLY A 57 1.89 -6.72 8.65
C GLY A 57 3.20 -6.99 7.91
N ASP A 58 3.08 -7.62 6.74
CA ASP A 58 4.18 -7.83 5.79
C ASP A 58 4.17 -6.77 4.66
N SER A 59 5.00 -6.94 3.64
CA SER A 59 5.08 -6.03 2.49
C SER A 59 3.80 -5.97 1.66
N TYR A 60 2.98 -7.03 1.66
CA TYR A 60 1.68 -7.02 0.97
C TYR A 60 0.67 -6.18 1.76
N VAL A 61 0.65 -6.34 3.09
CA VAL A 61 -0.15 -5.50 3.99
C VAL A 61 0.29 -4.04 3.87
N MET A 62 1.58 -3.77 3.81
CA MET A 62 2.11 -2.42 3.57
C MET A 62 1.62 -1.83 2.25
N ALA A 63 1.72 -2.55 1.14
CA ALA A 63 1.28 -2.04 -0.15
C ALA A 63 -0.22 -1.71 -0.13
N ASN A 64 -1.06 -2.57 0.44
CA ASN A 64 -2.52 -2.40 0.38
C ASN A 64 -3.05 -1.41 1.43
N TYR A 65 -2.46 -1.35 2.61
CA TYR A 65 -2.87 -0.40 3.65
C TYR A 65 -2.40 1.03 3.34
N LEU A 66 -1.40 1.20 2.46
CA LEU A 66 -0.84 2.50 2.09
C LEU A 66 -1.95 3.46 1.62
N LEU A 67 -2.89 2.98 0.81
CA LEU A 67 -4.03 3.76 0.33
C LEU A 67 -4.84 4.44 1.43
N VAL A 68 -5.05 3.74 2.55
CA VAL A 68 -5.84 4.26 3.68
C VAL A 68 -5.10 5.44 4.33
N CYS A 69 -3.77 5.40 4.26
CA CYS A 69 -2.85 6.37 4.80
C CYS A 69 -2.44 7.46 3.79
N LEU A 70 -3.05 7.55 2.61
CA LEU A 70 -2.81 8.63 1.65
C LEU A 70 -3.92 9.69 1.71
N ASP A 71 -3.55 10.96 1.63
CA ASP A 71 -4.50 12.04 1.37
C ASP A 71 -5.26 11.81 0.04
N PRO A 72 -6.55 12.21 -0.10
CA PRO A 72 -7.27 12.07 -1.37
C PRO A 72 -6.50 12.51 -2.62
N VAL A 73 -5.74 13.60 -2.56
CA VAL A 73 -5.01 14.11 -3.74
C VAL A 73 -3.86 13.16 -4.12
N VAL A 74 -3.12 12.65 -3.13
CA VAL A 74 -2.01 11.73 -3.36
C VAL A 74 -2.52 10.36 -3.82
N ARG A 75 -3.70 9.93 -3.34
CA ARG A 75 -4.35 8.70 -3.83
C ARG A 75 -4.62 8.76 -5.32
N ILE A 76 -5.10 9.89 -5.84
CA ILE A 76 -5.37 10.06 -7.27
C ILE A 76 -4.12 9.78 -8.09
N TRP A 77 -2.97 10.33 -7.68
CA TRP A 77 -1.68 10.07 -8.35
C TRP A 77 -1.35 8.57 -8.39
N LEU A 78 -1.41 7.88 -7.26
CA LEU A 78 -1.09 6.45 -7.19
C LEU A 78 -2.03 5.61 -8.07
N THR A 79 -3.32 5.95 -8.09
CA THR A 79 -4.31 5.26 -8.93
C THR A 79 -4.23 5.62 -10.41
N SER A 80 -3.47 6.67 -10.77
CA SER A 80 -3.26 7.11 -12.16
C SER A 80 -2.03 6.48 -12.83
N LEU A 81 -1.22 5.72 -12.07
CA LEU A 81 -0.07 5.01 -12.61
C LEU A 81 -0.50 3.92 -13.61
N LEU A 82 0.42 3.55 -14.50
CA LEU A 82 0.21 2.46 -15.45
C LEU A 82 -0.16 1.17 -14.71
N GLU A 83 -1.07 0.41 -15.30
CA GLU A 83 -1.48 -0.88 -14.73
C GLU A 83 -0.26 -1.78 -14.54
N GLU A 84 -0.22 -2.48 -13.39
CA GLU A 84 0.81 -3.47 -13.05
C GLU A 84 2.26 -2.94 -13.00
N SER A 85 2.44 -1.61 -12.95
CA SER A 85 3.76 -0.96 -12.87
C SER A 85 4.48 -1.14 -11.52
N ILE A 86 3.75 -1.49 -10.46
CA ILE A 86 4.30 -1.72 -9.12
C ILE A 86 4.22 -3.22 -8.83
N THR A 87 5.38 -3.85 -8.78
CA THR A 87 5.54 -5.30 -8.63
C THR A 87 5.89 -5.70 -7.21
N SER A 88 6.43 -4.75 -6.43
CA SER A 88 6.91 -4.96 -5.07
C SER A 88 6.71 -3.72 -4.19
N TRP A 89 6.80 -3.89 -2.88
CA TRP A 89 6.90 -2.76 -1.94
C TRP A 89 8.16 -1.92 -2.19
N GLY A 90 9.26 -2.55 -2.62
CA GLY A 90 10.52 -1.86 -2.92
C GLY A 90 10.40 -0.85 -4.05
N ASP A 91 9.51 -1.09 -5.02
CA ASP A 91 9.26 -0.19 -6.15
C ASP A 91 8.63 1.15 -5.70
N LEU A 92 7.90 1.13 -4.57
CA LEU A 92 7.32 2.32 -3.95
C LEU A 92 8.33 3.10 -3.11
N THR A 93 9.31 2.41 -2.51
CA THR A 93 10.29 3.01 -1.59
C THR A 93 11.63 3.32 -2.26
N GLY A 94 11.83 2.95 -3.53
CA GLY A 94 13.08 3.14 -4.26
C GLY A 94 14.22 2.20 -3.80
N THR A 95 13.88 1.12 -3.09
CA THR A 95 14.84 0.12 -2.59
C THR A 95 14.61 -1.19 -3.34
N SER A 96 15.24 -1.34 -4.50
CA SER A 96 15.29 -2.61 -5.25
C SER A 96 16.24 -3.62 -4.63
#